data_AF-A0A1F3SKW0-F1
#
_entry.id   AF-A0A1F3SKW0-F1
#
_cell.length_a   1.000
_cell.length_b   1.000
_cell.length_c   1.000
_cell.angle_alpha   90.00
_cell.angle_beta   90.00
_cell.angle_gamma   90.00
#
_symmetry.space_group_name_H-M   'P 1'
#
loop_
_entity.id
_entity.type
_entity.pdbx_description
1 polymer ?
#
loop_
_entity_poly.entity_id
_entity_poly.type
_entity_poly.pdbx_seq_one_letter_code
_entity_poly.pdbx_strand_id
1 'polypeptide(L)'
;MERGEWKTRVQELLNICHEEIRKTTAIGKKMLTASKTNTCLHEAYEELGKLFYKAIESGEIDWQNSKSQDLIKTIRSCQEDLDSIEQEVQRIKFAAGPEVAGMRTPSEKNKGQ
;
A
#
# COMPACT_ATOMS: atom_id res chain seq x y z
N MET A 1 39.46 -11.31 -23.73
CA MET A 1 38.38 -12.09 -23.10
C MET A 1 37.30 -11.09 -22.65
N GLU A 2 36.54 -10.52 -23.60
CA GLU A 2 35.72 -9.31 -23.37
C GLU A 2 34.27 -9.41 -23.90
N ARG A 3 33.94 -10.43 -24.71
CA ARG A 3 32.62 -10.54 -25.36
C ARG A 3 31.49 -11.02 -24.43
N GLY A 4 31.79 -11.42 -23.19
CA GLY A 4 30.82 -11.97 -22.25
C GLY A 4 30.25 -10.96 -21.24
N GLU A 5 31.05 -9.97 -20.83
CA GLU A 5 30.70 -9.07 -19.72
C GLU A 5 29.57 -8.10 -20.06
N TRP A 6 29.56 -7.53 -21.27
CA TRP A 6 28.48 -6.66 -21.72
C TRP A 6 27.14 -7.40 -21.81
N LYS A 7 27.16 -8.67 -22.25
CA LYS A 7 25.97 -9.51 -22.33
C LYS A 7 25.42 -9.81 -20.94
N THR A 8 26.29 -10.12 -19.98
CA THR A 8 25.91 -10.28 -18.56
C THR A 8 25.30 -9.00 -18.01
N ARG A 9 25.89 -7.83 -18.30
CA ARG A 9 25.38 -6.54 -17.82
C ARG A 9 24.01 -6.18 -18.42
N VAL A 10 23.78 -6.45 -19.70
CA VAL A 10 22.45 -6.27 -20.32
C VAL A 10 21.43 -7.23 -19.71
N GLN A 11 21.81 -8.49 -19.47
CA GLN A 11 20.92 -9.46 -18.83
C GLN A 11 20.52 -9.00 -17.42
N GLU A 12 21.46 -8.44 -16.66
CA GLU A 12 21.21 -7.88 -15.33
C GLU A 12 20.26 -6.68 -15.38
N LEU A 13 20.46 -5.75 -16.32
CA LEU A 13 19.57 -4.60 -16.51
C LEU A 13 18.15 -5.03 -16.88
N LEU A 14 18.00 -6.03 -17.76
CA LEU A 14 16.70 -6.58 -18.14
C LEU A 14 16.00 -7.23 -16.93
N ASN A 15 16.74 -7.97 -16.11
CA ASN A 15 16.21 -8.59 -14.91
C ASN A 15 15.73 -7.54 -13.88
N ILE A 16 16.50 -6.48 -13.66
CA ILE A 16 16.11 -5.37 -12.77
C ILE A 16 14.85 -4.69 -13.29
N CYS A 17 14.82 -4.35 -14.58
CA CYS A 17 13.65 -3.71 -15.20
C CYS A 17 12.40 -4.59 -15.09
N HIS A 18 12.54 -5.90 -15.33
CA HIS A 18 11.44 -6.85 -15.23
C HIS A 18 10.87 -6.91 -13.80
N GLU A 19 11.74 -6.97 -12.79
CA GLU A 19 11.32 -6.95 -11.39
C GLU A 19 10.64 -5.63 -11.01
N GLU A 20 11.17 -4.49 -11.44
CA GLU A 20 10.56 -3.18 -11.14
C GLU A 20 9.19 -3.00 -11.82
N ILE A 21 9.03 -3.48 -13.06
CA ILE A 21 7.72 -3.50 -13.73
C ILE A 21 6.73 -4.37 -12.97
N ARG A 22 7.16 -5.54 -12.49
CA ARG A 22 6.33 -6.47 -11.72
C ARG A 22 5.91 -5.86 -10.39
N LYS A 23 6.84 -5.27 -9.63
CA LYS A 23 6.57 -4.56 -8.37
C LYS A 23 5.59 -3.41 -8.59
N THR A 24 5.84 -2.58 -9.60
CA THR A 24 4.98 -1.44 -9.95
C THR A 24 3.56 -1.89 -10.28
N THR A 25 3.42 -2.95 -11.08
CA THR A 25 2.10 -3.51 -11.43
C THR A 25 1.37 -4.05 -10.19
N ALA A 26 2.09 -4.74 -9.30
CA ALA A 26 1.51 -5.26 -8.07
C ALA A 26 1.05 -4.13 -7.13
N ILE A 27 1.83 -3.07 -6.99
CA ILE A 27 1.46 -1.86 -6.23
C ILE A 27 0.24 -1.20 -6.88
N GLY A 28 0.26 -1.00 -8.19
CA GLY A 28 -0.84 -0.38 -8.93
C GLY A 28 -2.16 -1.11 -8.73
N LYS A 29 -2.17 -2.45 -8.80
CA LYS A 29 -3.35 -3.26 -8.50
C LYS A 29 -3.88 -3.01 -7.09
N LYS A 30 -3.00 -2.95 -6.10
CA LYS A 30 -3.38 -2.67 -4.70
C LYS A 30 -3.91 -1.25 -4.51
N MET A 31 -3.32 -0.26 -5.18
CA MET A 31 -3.82 1.12 -5.15
C MET A 31 -5.22 1.26 -5.76
N LEU A 32 -5.53 0.52 -6.83
CA LEU A 32 -6.89 0.48 -7.39
C LEU A 32 -7.89 -0.10 -6.38
N THR A 33 -7.53 -1.19 -5.69
CA THR A 33 -8.35 -1.74 -4.62
C THR A 33 -8.51 -0.75 -3.47
N ALA A 34 -7.42 -0.12 -3.01
CA ALA A 34 -7.44 0.90 -1.97
C ALA A 34 -8.37 2.06 -2.31
N SER A 35 -8.33 2.53 -3.57
CA SER A 35 -9.21 3.60 -4.06
C SER A 35 -10.68 3.22 -3.91
N LYS A 36 -11.07 2.01 -4.35
CA LYS A 36 -12.43 1.51 -4.19
C LYS A 36 -12.83 1.35 -2.71
N THR A 37 -11.96 0.77 -1.89
CA THR A 37 -12.21 0.58 -0.46
C THR A 37 -12.35 1.91 0.27
N ASN A 38 -11.56 2.92 -0.09
CA ASN A 38 -11.64 4.26 0.48
C ASN A 38 -12.96 4.97 0.11
N THR A 39 -13.42 4.83 -1.13
CA THR A 39 -14.75 5.33 -1.53
C THR A 39 -15.85 4.66 -0.71
N CYS A 40 -15.81 3.33 -0.56
CA CYS A 40 -16.77 2.59 0.25
C CYS A 40 -16.75 3.04 1.73
N LEU A 41 -15.57 3.26 2.30
CA LEU A 41 -15.42 3.78 3.66
C LEU A 41 -16.07 5.15 3.82
N HIS A 42 -15.83 6.05 2.86
CA HIS A 42 -16.41 7.40 2.86
C HIS A 42 -17.94 7.35 2.80
N GLU A 43 -18.48 6.56 1.86
CA GLU A 43 -19.93 6.36 1.70
C GLU A 43 -20.58 5.79 2.97
N ALA A 44 -19.94 4.79 3.60
CA ALA A 44 -20.45 4.19 4.83
C ALA A 44 -20.48 5.16 6.01
N TYR A 45 -19.45 6.00 6.16
CA TYR A 45 -19.44 7.07 7.17
C TYR A 45 -20.51 8.13 6.89
N GLU A 46 -20.67 8.53 5.63
CA GLU A 46 -21.68 9.51 5.24
C GLU A 46 -23.09 8.98 5.52
N GLU A 47 -23.38 7.73 5.18
CA GLU A 47 -24.69 7.12 5.43
C GLU A 47 -24.97 6.95 6.91
N LEU A 48 -23.97 6.54 7.71
CA LEU A 48 -24.10 6.46 9.16
C LEU A 48 -24.36 7.84 9.78
N GLY A 49 -23.65 8.87 9.32
CA GLY A 49 -23.87 10.25 9.74
C GLY A 49 -25.28 10.75 9.41
N LYS A 50 -25.79 10.43 8.22
CA LYS A 50 -27.17 10.77 7.81
C LYS A 50 -28.20 10.08 8.70
N LEU A 51 -27.99 8.82 9.07
CA LEU A 51 -28.89 8.11 10.00
C LEU A 51 -28.87 8.76 11.39
N PHE A 52 -27.67 9.08 11.89
CA PHE A 52 -27.52 9.69 13.21
C PHE A 52 -28.12 11.09 13.27
N TYR A 53 -27.93 11.90 12.23
CA TYR A 53 -28.55 13.22 12.11
C TYR A 53 -30.09 13.12 12.21
N LYS A 54 -30.70 12.21 11.44
CA LYS A 54 -32.16 12.00 11.47
C LYS A 54 -32.66 11.52 12.82
N ALA A 55 -31.92 10.63 13.47
CA ALA A 55 -32.25 10.11 14.79
C ALA A 55 -32.21 11.19 15.89
N ILE A 56 -31.24 12.12 15.78
CA ILE A 56 -31.19 13.29 16.67
C ILE A 56 -32.38 14.22 16.40
N GLU A 57 -32.66 14.51 15.11
CA GLU A 57 -33.75 15.40 14.71
C GLU A 57 -35.12 14.87 15.15
N SER A 58 -35.33 13.54 15.10
CA SER A 58 -36.56 12.90 15.57
C SER A 58 -36.62 12.71 17.10
N GLY A 59 -35.50 12.89 17.81
CA GLY A 59 -35.39 12.60 19.24
C GLY A 59 -35.38 11.10 19.59
N GLU A 60 -35.28 10.22 18.60
CA GLU A 60 -35.30 8.77 18.75
C GLU A 60 -33.97 8.17 18.28
N ILE A 61 -33.03 7.98 19.19
CA ILE A 61 -31.74 7.36 18.90
C ILE A 61 -31.80 5.87 19.22
N ASP A 62 -31.97 5.05 18.18
CA ASP A 62 -31.82 3.60 18.27
C ASP A 62 -30.42 3.15 17.81
N TRP A 63 -29.55 2.90 18.79
CA TRP A 63 -28.20 2.38 18.57
C TRP A 63 -28.18 0.91 18.11
N GLN A 64 -29.28 0.18 18.29
CA GLN A 64 -29.43 -1.22 17.88
C GLN A 64 -30.04 -1.36 16.49
N ASN A 65 -30.27 -0.24 15.80
CA ASN A 65 -30.72 -0.23 14.43
C ASN A 65 -29.81 -1.10 13.54
N SER A 66 -30.37 -2.13 12.92
CA SER A 66 -29.62 -3.13 12.15
C SER A 66 -28.76 -2.51 11.06
N LYS A 67 -29.28 -1.48 10.39
CA LYS A 67 -28.55 -0.74 9.35
C LYS A 67 -27.34 -0.01 9.90
N SER A 68 -27.45 0.61 11.08
CA SER A 68 -26.32 1.27 11.74
C SER A 68 -25.23 0.27 12.13
N GLN A 69 -25.62 -0.91 12.63
CA GLN A 69 -24.68 -1.98 12.96
C GLN A 69 -23.95 -2.52 11.73
N ASP A 70 -24.65 -2.68 10.60
CA ASP A 70 -24.03 -3.15 9.36
C ASP A 70 -23.10 -2.10 8.74
N LEU A 71 -23.43 -0.81 8.84
CA LEU A 71 -22.53 0.27 8.44
C LEU A 71 -21.25 0.29 9.30
N ILE A 72 -21.37 0.11 10.62
CA ILE A 72 -20.21 0.04 11.52
C ILE A 72 -19.31 -1.15 11.19
N LYS A 73 -19.89 -2.33 10.89
CA LYS A 73 -19.11 -3.50 10.44
C LYS A 73 -18.41 -3.21 9.11
N THR A 74 -19.09 -2.54 8.19
CA THR A 74 -18.54 -2.18 6.87
C THR A 74 -17.36 -1.22 7.03
N ILE A 75 -17.52 -0.17 7.85
CA ILE A 75 -16.46 0.77 8.20
C ILE A 75 -15.23 0.02 8.75
N ARG A 76 -15.44 -0.87 9.71
CA ARG A 76 -14.35 -1.67 10.30
C ARG A 76 -13.64 -2.52 9.26
N SER A 77 -14.39 -3.25 8.43
CA SER A 77 -13.82 -4.08 7.36
C SER A 77 -13.01 -3.24 6.39
N CYS A 78 -13.50 -2.07 5.97
CA CYS A 78 -12.77 -1.20 5.06
C CYS A 78 -11.49 -0.64 5.69
N GLN A 79 -11.49 -0.33 6.99
CA GLN A 79 -10.28 0.11 7.71
C GLN A 79 -9.24 -1.02 7.77
N GLU A 80 -9.65 -2.23 8.15
CA GLU A 80 -8.78 -3.40 8.18
C GLU A 80 -8.20 -3.72 6.79
N ASP A 81 -9.01 -3.62 5.74
CA ASP A 81 -8.58 -3.80 4.36
C ASP A 81 -7.56 -2.74 3.93
N LEU A 82 -7.77 -1.46 4.26
CA LEU A 82 -6.84 -0.38 3.94
C LEU A 82 -5.50 -0.56 4.66
N ASP A 83 -5.52 -0.91 5.96
CA ASP A 83 -4.32 -1.21 6.74
C ASP A 83 -3.56 -2.40 6.15
N SER A 84 -4.28 -3.47 5.77
CA SER A 84 -3.69 -4.64 5.11
C SER A 84 -3.04 -4.27 3.79
N ILE A 85 -3.73 -3.47 2.95
CA ILE A 85 -3.20 -2.99 1.67
C ILE A 85 -1.93 -2.15 1.90
N GLU A 86 -1.92 -1.26 2.89
CA GLU A 86 -0.75 -0.47 3.22
C GLU A 86 0.44 -1.36 3.57
N GLN A 87 0.24 -2.33 4.47
CA GLN A 87 1.29 -3.28 4.85
C GLN A 87 1.80 -4.08 3.63
N GLU A 88 0.92 -4.50 2.75
CA GLU A 88 1.29 -5.21 1.53
C GLU A 88 2.10 -4.34 0.56
N VAL A 89 1.75 -3.07 0.40
CA VAL A 89 2.51 -2.12 -0.42
C VAL A 89 3.89 -1.89 0.17
N GLN A 90 4.00 -1.71 1.50
CA GLN A 90 5.29 -1.58 2.17
C GLN A 90 6.14 -2.84 1.98
N ARG A 91 5.54 -4.02 2.10
CA ARG A 91 6.21 -5.30 1.81
C ARG A 91 6.74 -5.37 0.38
N ILE A 92 6.01 -4.92 -0.62
CA ILE A 92 6.46 -4.95 -2.03
C ILE A 92 7.58 -3.92 -2.28
N LYS A 93 7.45 -2.71 -1.71
CA LYS A 93 8.45 -1.64 -1.85
C LYS A 93 9.81 -2.06 -1.27
N PHE A 94 9.79 -2.77 -0.14
CA PHE A 94 11.00 -3.17 0.59
C PHE A 94 11.35 -4.66 0.48
N ALA A 95 10.60 -5.45 -0.31
CA ALA A 95 11.02 -6.79 -0.68
C ALA A 95 12.31 -6.68 -1.48
N ALA A 96 13.41 -7.17 -0.89
CA ALA A 96 14.78 -7.04 -1.34
C ALA A 96 14.91 -7.08 -2.87
N GLY A 97 15.30 -5.94 -3.47
CA GLY A 97 16.01 -5.90 -4.74
C GLY A 97 17.52 -6.08 -4.46
N PRO A 98 18.33 -6.50 -5.45
CA PRO A 98 19.74 -6.81 -5.22
C PRO A 98 20.44 -5.64 -4.55
N GLU A 99 21.22 -5.91 -3.50
CA GLU A 99 22.20 -4.94 -3.01
C GLU A 99 22.98 -4.45 -4.21
N VAL A 100 22.89 -3.16 -4.49
CA VAL A 100 23.74 -2.50 -5.47
C VAL A 100 25.19 -2.61 -4.98
N ALA A 101 25.83 -3.73 -5.34
CA ALA A 101 27.26 -3.92 -5.20
C ALA A 101 27.94 -2.88 -6.10
N GLY A 102 28.23 -1.68 -5.57
CA GLY A 102 28.92 -0.68 -6.39
C GLY A 102 28.96 0.76 -5.92
N MET A 103 28.34 1.17 -4.82
CA MET A 103 28.57 2.53 -4.28
C MET A 103 29.30 2.44 -2.94
N ARG A 104 30.63 2.30 -3.02
CA ARG A 104 31.51 2.68 -1.91
C ARG A 104 31.26 4.16 -1.64
N THR A 105 30.69 4.48 -0.48
CA THR A 105 30.70 5.84 0.04
C THR A 105 32.14 6.22 0.38
N PRO A 106 32.65 7.39 -0.05
CA PRO A 106 33.95 7.87 0.39
C PRO A 106 33.75 8.61 1.71
N SER A 107 34.11 7.99 2.84
CA SER A 107 34.58 8.74 4.01
C SER A 107 35.27 7.87 5.06
N GLU A 108 36.43 8.40 5.45
CA GLU A 108 37.07 8.26 6.76
C GLU A 108 37.67 6.90 7.12
N LYS A 109 38.98 6.79 6.87
CA LYS A 109 39.97 6.66 7.97
C LYS A 109 41.36 6.99 7.44
N ASN A 110 41.72 8.27 7.60
CA ASN A 110 43.12 8.66 7.75
C ASN A 110 43.39 8.69 9.27
N LYS A 111 44.28 7.82 9.74
CA LYS A 111 45.16 8.00 10.92
C LYS A 111 45.89 6.69 11.17
N GLY A 112 47.17 6.66 10.79
CA GLY A 112 48.09 5.63 11.26
C GLY A 112 49.12 5.21 10.23
N GLN A 113 50.05 6.12 9.90
CA GLN A 113 51.50 5.86 9.88
C GLN A 113 52.26 7.17 9.68
#